data_AF-T0LW30-F1
#
_entry.id   AF-T0LW30-F1
#
_cell.length_a   1.000
_cell.length_b   1.000
_cell.length_c   1.000
_cell.angle_alpha   90.00
_cell.angle_beta   90.00
_cell.angle_gamma   90.00
#
_symmetry.space_group_name_H-M   'P 1'
#
loop_
_entity.id
_entity.type
_entity.pdbx_description
1 polymer ?
#
loop_
_entity_poly.entity_id
_entity_poly.type
_entity_poly.pdbx_seq_one_letter_code
_entity_poly.pdbx_strand_id
1 'polypeptide(L)' 'MILRFMNDPLPYLREYFKRSNSEAGFSSDKRSTGHMIFQRRKDRIETSGFCKGLLHNLMLVNG' A
#
# COMPACT_ATOMS: atom_id res chain seq x y z
N MET A 1 5.02 16.13 11.93
CA MET A 1 5.80 14.88 11.78
C MET A 1 6.82 14.75 12.92
N ILE A 2 7.82 15.63 13.00
CA ILE A 2 8.81 15.64 14.10
C ILE A 2 8.17 15.91 15.47
N LEU A 3 7.25 16.87 15.59
CA LEU A 3 6.58 17.17 16.87
C LEU A 3 5.78 15.98 17.44
N ARG A 4 5.19 15.13 16.58
CA ARG A 4 4.47 13.93 17.03
C ARG A 4 5.44 12.84 17.51
N PHE A 5 6.59 12.70 16.85
CA PHE A 5 7.66 11.83 17.29
C PHE A 5 8.28 12.28 18.62
N MET A 6 8.46 13.59 18.82
CA MET A 6 9.02 14.14 20.05
C MET A 6 8.08 14.03 21.25
N ASN A 7 6.77 14.19 21.03
CA ASN A 7 5.77 14.12 22.10
C ASN A 7 5.42 12.67 22.47
N ASP A 8 5.31 11.77 21.48
CA ASP A 8 4.94 10.36 21.69
C ASP A 8 5.69 9.44 20.71
N PRO A 9 6.94 9.08 21.00
CA PRO A 9 7.80 8.37 20.05
C PRO A 9 7.33 6.95 19.76
N LEU A 10 6.86 6.20 20.76
CA LEU A 10 6.46 4.79 20.58
C LEU A 10 5.19 4.64 19.72
N PRO A 11 4.08 5.37 19.98
CA PRO A 11 2.91 5.34 19.11
C PRO A 11 3.24 5.79 17.68
N TYR A 12 4.04 6.85 17.55
CA TYR A 12 4.46 7.36 16.25
C TYR A 12 5.25 6.32 15.44
N LEU A 13 6.26 5.68 16.05
CA LEU A 13 7.05 4.65 15.38
C LEU A 13 6.18 3.45 14.97
N ARG A 14 5.24 3.04 15.82
CA ARG A 14 4.34 1.93 15.51
C ARG A 14 3.45 2.24 14.29
N GLU A 15 2.92 3.45 14.20
CA GLU A 15 2.14 3.88 13.04
C GLU A 15 3.02 4.03 11.79
N TYR A 16 4.21 4.59 11.95
CA TYR A 16 5.19 4.75 10.88
C TYR A 16 5.57 3.41 10.25
N PHE A 17 5.94 2.40 11.06
CA PHE A 17 6.30 1.08 10.54
C PHE A 17 5.12 0.36 9.87
N LYS A 18 3.90 0.50 10.40
CA LYS A 18 2.69 -0.04 9.73
C LYS A 18 2.51 0.56 8.34
N ARG A 19 2.64 1.89 8.22
CA ARG A 19 2.53 2.59 6.94
C ARG A 19 3.67 2.21 5.99
N SER A 20 4.90 2.15 6.50
CA SER A 20 6.08 1.78 5.71
C SER A 20 5.93 0.36 5.12
N ASN A 21 5.47 -0.61 5.90
CA ASN A 21 5.20 -1.95 5.41
C ASN A 21 4.10 -1.98 4.35
N SER A 22 3.03 -1.21 4.54
CA SER A 22 1.95 -1.09 3.55
C SER A 22 2.47 -0.50 2.23
N GLU A 23 3.23 0.60 2.28
CA GLU A 23 3.83 1.23 1.10
C GLU A 23 4.83 0.31 0.38
N ALA A 24 5.63 -0.45 1.15
CA ALA A 24 6.54 -1.46 0.60
C ALA A 24 5.80 -2.59 -0.14
N GLY A 25 4.69 -3.07 0.43
CA GLY A 25 3.82 -4.07 -0.20
C GLY A 25 3.27 -3.59 -1.54
N PHE A 26 2.66 -2.41 -1.57
CA PHE A 26 2.14 -1.82 -2.82
C PHE A 26 3.25 -1.54 -3.85
N SER A 27 4.45 -1.20 -3.40
CA SER A 27 5.62 -1.02 -4.29
C SER A 27 6.04 -2.34 -4.93
N SER A 28 6.08 -3.43 -4.16
CA SER A 28 6.34 -4.78 -4.66
C SER A 28 5.31 -5.20 -5.72
N ASP A 29 4.03 -4.94 -5.46
CA ASP A 29 2.94 -5.23 -6.39
C ASP A 29 3.05 -4.46 -7.70
N LYS A 30 3.53 -3.22 -7.66
CA LYS A 30 3.77 -2.45 -8.88
C LYS A 30 4.96 -3.01 -9.66
N ARG A 31 6.05 -3.35 -8.97
CA ARG A 31 7.25 -3.97 -9.57
C ARG A 31 6.95 -5.30 -10.24
N SER A 32 6.12 -6.15 -9.64
CA SER A 32 5.74 -7.45 -10.22
C SER A 32 4.99 -7.31 -11.55
N THR A 33 4.26 -6.21 -11.72
CA THR A 33 3.60 -5.86 -12.99
C THR A 33 4.43 -4.93 -13.89
N GLY A 34 5.70 -4.69 -13.59
CA GLY A 34 6.55 -3.77 -14.37
C GLY A 34 6.06 -2.32 -14.37
N HIS A 35 5.34 -1.91 -13.32
CA HIS A 35 4.66 -0.61 -13.20
C HIS A 35 3.57 -0.36 -14.25
N MET A 36 3.07 -1.40 -14.91
CA MET A 36 2.01 -1.31 -15.92
C MET A 36 0.67 -1.82 -15.40
N ILE A 37 -0.42 -1.22 -15.87
CA ILE A 37 -1.77 -1.74 -15.71
C ILE A 37 -2.16 -2.41 -17.04
N PHE A 38 -2.28 -3.73 -17.05
CA PHE A 38 -2.55 -4.51 -18.27
C PHE A 38 -4.00 -4.41 -18.79
N GLN A 39 -4.85 -3.62 -18.12
CA GLN A 39 -6.24 -3.42 -18.51
C GLN A 39 -6.32 -2.60 -19.81
N ARG A 40 -6.89 -3.19 -20.87
CA ARG A 40 -6.99 -2.58 -22.20
C ARG A 40 -8.10 -1.53 -22.31
N ARG A 41 -9.15 -1.68 -21.51
CA ARG A 41 -10.31 -0.78 -21.50
C ARG A 41 -10.07 0.38 -20.53
N LYS A 42 -10.03 1.61 -21.05
CA LYS A 42 -9.74 2.82 -20.26
C LYS A 42 -10.72 3.01 -19.10
N ASP A 43 -12.00 2.70 -19.31
CA ASP A 43 -13.05 2.77 -18.29
C ASP A 43 -12.82 1.82 -17.10
N ARG A 44 -11.97 0.79 -17.26
CA ARG A 44 -11.75 -0.24 -16.23
C ARG A 44 -10.39 -0.16 -15.56
N ILE A 45 -9.52 0.79 -15.95
CA ILE A 45 -8.16 0.91 -15.40
C ILE A 45 -8.21 1.18 -13.90
N GLU A 46 -9.04 2.14 -13.49
CA GLU A 46 -9.28 2.53 -12.09
C GLU A 46 -9.82 1.33 -11.28
N THR A 47 -10.87 0.69 -11.77
CA THR A 47 -11.47 -0.49 -11.13
C THR A 47 -10.46 -1.63 -10.97
N SER A 48 -9.64 -1.87 -11.99
CA SER A 48 -8.59 -2.90 -11.94
C SER A 48 -7.53 -2.58 -10.88
N GLY A 49 -7.12 -1.31 -10.77
CA GLY A 49 -6.19 -0.85 -9.74
C GLY A 49 -6.77 -1.01 -8.33
N PHE A 50 -8.04 -0.63 -8.15
CA PHE A 50 -8.77 -0.78 -6.90
C PHE A 50 -8.92 -2.25 -6.48
N CYS A 51 -9.33 -3.14 -7.40
CA CYS A 51 -9.45 -4.57 -7.12
C CYS A 51 -8.09 -5.18 -6.71
N LYS A 52 -7.00 -4.79 -7.38
CA LYS A 52 -5.66 -5.25 -7.01
C LYS A 52 -5.28 -4.78 -5.61
N GLY A 53 -5.60 -3.54 -5.25
CA GLY A 53 -5.37 -3.02 -3.90
C GLY A 53 -6.24 -3.68 -2.82
N LEU A 54 -7.49 -4.01 -3.14
CA LEU A 54 -8.37 -4.80 -2.27
C LEU A 54 -7.80 -6.20 -2.01
N LEU A 55 -7.38 -6.89 -3.08
CA LEU A 55 -6.77 -8.22 -2.96
C LEU A 55 -5.47 -8.17 -2.15
N HIS A 56 -4.62 -7.17 -2.38
CA HIS A 56 -3.40 -6.95 -1.60
C HIS A 56 -3.72 -6.88 -0.09
N ASN A 57 -4.68 -6.03 0.28
CA ASN A 57 -5.09 -5.86 1.66
C ASN A 57 -5.72 -7.13 2.25
N LEU A 58 -6.61 -7.81 1.52
CA LEU A 58 -7.26 -9.04 1.99
C LEU A 58 -6.25 -10.18 2.22
N MET A 59 -5.25 -10.32 1.34
CA MET A 59 -4.20 -11.32 1.50
C MET A 59 -3.23 -10.99 2.65
N LEU A 60 -3.05 -9.71 2.97
CA LEU A 60 -2.26 -9.27 4.14
C LEU A 60 -3.03 -9.31 5.47
N VAL A 61 -4.37 -9.34 5.44
CA VAL A 61 -5.21 -9.39 6.65
C VAL A 61 -5.17 -10.75 7.37
N ASN A 62 -4.61 -11.79 6.74
CA ASN A 62 -4.47 -13.14 7.32
C ASN A 62 -3.01 -13.55 7.62
N GLY A 63 -2.06 -12.60 7.68
CA GLY A 63 -0.65 -12.84 7.98
C GLY A 63 -0.20 -12.34 9.34
#